data_AF-A0A1I0MX24-F1
#
_entry.id   AF-A0A1I0MX24-F1
#
_cell.length_a   1.000
_cell.length_b   1.000
_cell.length_c   1.000
_cell.angle_alpha   90.00
_cell.angle_beta   90.00
_cell.angle_gamma   90.00
#
_symmetry.space_group_name_H-M   'P 1'
#
loop_
_entity.id
_entity.type
_entity.pdbx_description
1 polymer ?
#
loop_
_entity_poly.entity_id
_entity_poly.type
_entity_poly.pdbx_seq_one_letter_code
_entity_poly.pdbx_strand_id
1 'polypeptide(L)'
;MRAETLRTHYVMNKTFRKNALLALALAFFALLSCDRRSEEEKRADAIAAFVMDYAHNYNSYKVVDLKKIDEAYLEGQQIIKSSLKILQDTTRTKLSYLALSNSQMDMKQLVSWSEKLPIDAVDSYLTESAKVDRLLNQHWENAPTELTLARQNEATALNSLNDALALFNLSIYSINLGEGSSSLYYHQFEVDGMEKAAIFEVDNEALDVIAYKELG
;
A
#
# COMPACT_ATOMS: atom_id res chain seq x y z
N MET A 1 38.83 -61.11 33.25
CA MET A 1 37.65 -60.29 32.91
C MET A 1 37.91 -58.84 33.31
N ARG A 2 38.17 -57.94 32.35
CA ARG A 2 38.08 -56.46 32.42
C ARG A 2 39.01 -55.85 31.36
N ALA A 3 38.57 -55.81 30.11
CA ALA A 3 39.25 -55.03 29.06
C ALA A 3 38.33 -54.60 27.89
N GLU A 4 37.07 -55.03 27.83
CA GLU A 4 36.21 -54.75 26.67
C GLU A 4 35.23 -53.57 26.85
N THR A 5 35.04 -53.07 28.08
CA THR A 5 34.06 -52.00 28.35
C THR A 5 34.56 -50.57 28.11
N LEU A 6 35.84 -50.36 27.77
CA LEU A 6 36.40 -49.00 27.56
C LEU A 6 36.46 -48.56 26.08
N ARG A 7 36.33 -49.46 25.11
CA ARG A 7 36.39 -49.10 23.67
C ARG A 7 35.06 -48.58 23.12
N THR A 8 33.93 -49.08 23.62
CA THR A 8 32.59 -48.70 23.15
C THR A 8 32.23 -47.24 23.49
N HIS A 9 32.63 -46.74 24.66
CA HIS A 9 32.41 -45.33 25.04
C HIS A 9 33.22 -44.33 24.20
N TYR A 10 34.40 -44.70 23.71
CA TYR A 10 35.27 -43.79 22.95
C TYR A 10 34.84 -43.62 21.48
N VAL A 11 34.32 -44.69 20.87
CA VAL A 11 33.83 -44.67 19.48
C VAL A 11 32.49 -43.94 19.37
N MET A 12 31.57 -44.18 20.31
CA MET A 12 30.25 -43.53 20.33
C MET A 12 30.37 -42.00 20.48
N ASN A 13 31.35 -41.54 21.25
CA ASN A 13 31.64 -40.12 21.45
C ASN A 13 32.22 -39.45 20.18
N LYS A 14 33.04 -40.17 19.38
CA LYS A 14 33.54 -39.65 18.09
C LYS A 14 32.44 -39.53 17.03
N THR A 15 31.55 -40.52 16.93
CA THR A 15 30.44 -40.49 15.96
C THR A 15 29.39 -39.46 16.37
N PHE A 16 29.07 -39.36 17.65
CA PHE A 16 28.18 -38.32 18.19
C PHE A 16 28.75 -36.91 17.96
N ARG A 17 30.05 -36.70 18.22
CA ARG A 17 30.72 -35.42 17.94
C ARG A 17 30.70 -35.06 16.46
N LYS A 18 30.98 -36.01 15.56
CA LYS A 18 30.93 -35.76 14.10
C LYS A 18 29.51 -35.41 13.64
N ASN A 19 28.50 -36.10 14.13
CA ASN A 19 27.10 -35.84 13.78
C ASN A 19 26.63 -34.49 14.36
N ALA A 20 27.04 -34.15 15.58
CA ALA A 20 26.77 -32.85 16.17
C ALA A 20 27.43 -31.71 15.39
N LEU A 21 28.69 -31.89 14.96
CA LEU A 21 29.44 -30.91 14.18
C LEU A 21 28.84 -30.73 12.77
N LEU A 22 28.36 -31.83 12.16
CA LEU A 22 27.65 -31.78 10.88
C LEU A 22 26.30 -31.07 11.00
N ALA A 23 25.53 -31.35 12.07
CA ALA A 23 24.27 -30.66 12.33
C ALA A 23 24.48 -29.16 12.60
N LEU A 24 25.56 -28.81 13.31
CA LEU A 24 25.92 -27.41 13.60
C LEU A 24 26.40 -26.69 12.33
N ALA A 25 27.16 -27.37 11.47
CA ALA A 25 27.53 -26.85 10.16
C ALA A 25 26.32 -26.67 9.25
N LEU A 26 25.39 -27.63 9.20
CA LEU A 26 24.14 -27.53 8.44
C LEU A 26 23.25 -26.39 8.97
N ALA A 27 23.12 -26.23 10.28
CA ALA A 27 22.41 -25.11 10.88
C ALA A 27 23.10 -23.78 10.55
N PHE A 28 24.42 -23.73 10.56
CA PHE A 28 25.19 -22.55 10.17
C PHE A 28 25.00 -22.21 8.68
N PHE A 29 25.01 -23.21 7.80
CA PHE A 29 24.71 -23.02 6.37
C PHE A 29 23.26 -22.58 6.14
N ALA A 30 22.30 -23.14 6.88
CA ALA A 30 20.89 -22.72 6.81
C ALA A 30 20.71 -21.26 7.26
N LEU A 31 21.43 -20.83 8.31
CA LEU A 31 21.43 -19.44 8.77
C LEU A 31 22.12 -18.48 7.79
N LEU A 32 23.07 -18.97 7.00
CA LEU A 32 23.71 -18.22 5.91
C LEU A 32 22.87 -18.22 4.62
N SER A 33 22.01 -19.21 4.41
CA SER A 33 21.10 -19.28 3.26
C SER A 33 19.78 -18.54 3.48
N CYS A 34 19.47 -18.12 4.71
CA CYS A 34 18.39 -17.16 4.93
C CYS A 34 18.76 -15.84 4.27
N ASP A 35 18.03 -15.50 3.22
CA ASP A 35 18.12 -14.21 2.56
C ASP A 35 17.90 -13.09 3.60
N ARG A 36 18.94 -12.30 3.84
CA ARG A 36 18.95 -11.22 4.84
C ARG A 36 18.45 -9.89 4.29
N ARG A 37 18.13 -9.85 2.99
CA ARG A 37 17.55 -8.66 2.37
C ARG A 37 16.24 -8.31 3.03
N SER A 38 15.98 -7.02 3.16
CA SER A 38 14.68 -6.53 3.61
C SER A 38 13.60 -6.89 2.58
N GLU A 39 12.33 -6.95 3.00
CA GLU A 39 11.22 -7.19 2.07
C GLU A 39 11.14 -6.12 0.97
N GLU A 40 11.51 -4.87 1.29
CA GLU A 40 11.58 -3.79 0.30
C GLU A 40 12.71 -4.00 -0.72
N GLU A 41 13.88 -4.50 -0.30
CA GLU A 41 14.97 -4.85 -1.22
C GLU A 41 14.57 -5.99 -2.16
N LYS A 42 13.88 -7.02 -1.65
CA LYS A 42 13.39 -8.13 -2.46
C LYS A 42 12.39 -7.67 -3.53
N ARG A 43 11.48 -6.77 -3.18
CA ARG A 43 10.51 -6.20 -4.14
C ARG A 43 11.19 -5.29 -5.16
N ALA A 44 12.19 -4.51 -4.75
CA ALA A 44 12.99 -3.72 -5.67
C ALA A 44 13.72 -4.61 -6.70
N ASP A 45 14.27 -5.74 -6.25
CA ASP A 45 14.92 -6.71 -7.12
C ASP A 45 13.93 -7.39 -8.09
N ALA A 46 12.71 -7.67 -7.65
CA ALA A 46 11.64 -8.19 -8.51
C ALA A 46 11.28 -7.21 -9.64
N ILE A 47 11.17 -5.92 -9.33
CA ILE A 47 10.94 -4.86 -10.32
C ILE A 47 12.10 -4.77 -11.30
N ALA A 48 13.34 -4.77 -10.81
CA ALA A 48 14.52 -4.71 -11.65
C ALA A 48 14.61 -5.92 -12.60
N ALA A 49 14.37 -7.13 -12.08
CA ALA A 49 14.34 -8.35 -12.87
C ALA A 49 13.27 -8.28 -13.98
N PHE A 50 12.05 -7.86 -13.64
CA PHE A 50 10.98 -7.66 -14.62
C PHE A 50 11.39 -6.69 -15.72
N VAL A 51 11.98 -5.54 -15.39
CA VAL A 51 12.38 -4.54 -16.39
C VAL A 51 13.46 -5.08 -17.31
N MET A 52 14.47 -5.77 -16.77
CA MET A 52 15.53 -6.37 -17.57
C MET A 52 15.00 -7.45 -18.52
N ASP A 53 14.09 -8.31 -18.04
CA ASP A 53 13.45 -9.35 -18.84
C ASP A 53 12.59 -8.75 -19.95
N TYR A 54 11.77 -7.74 -19.61
CA TYR A 54 10.89 -7.03 -20.54
C TYR A 54 11.66 -6.25 -21.62
N ALA A 55 12.75 -5.59 -21.24
CA ALA A 55 13.58 -4.81 -22.17
C ALA A 55 14.47 -5.68 -23.06
N HIS A 56 14.63 -6.97 -22.74
CA HIS A 56 15.59 -7.88 -23.38
C HIS A 56 17.04 -7.35 -23.42
N ASN A 57 17.37 -6.34 -22.61
CA ASN A 57 18.68 -5.72 -22.53
C ASN A 57 19.11 -5.49 -21.08
N TYR A 58 19.72 -6.52 -20.52
CA TYR A 58 20.21 -6.55 -19.13
C TYR A 58 21.33 -5.54 -18.84
N ASN A 59 22.04 -5.05 -19.87
CA ASN A 59 23.24 -4.23 -19.68
C ASN A 59 22.96 -2.71 -19.70
N SER A 60 21.77 -2.29 -20.11
CA SER A 60 21.41 -0.87 -20.21
C SER A 60 20.46 -0.39 -19.11
N TYR A 61 19.93 -1.29 -18.29
CA TYR A 61 19.04 -0.93 -17.19
C TYR A 61 19.78 -0.19 -16.06
N LYS A 62 19.21 0.93 -15.64
CA LYS A 62 19.69 1.70 -14.50
C LYS A 62 18.51 2.31 -13.73
N VAL A 63 18.51 2.12 -12.42
CA VAL A 63 17.55 2.76 -11.50
C VAL A 63 17.85 4.26 -11.40
N VAL A 64 16.82 5.08 -11.59
CA VAL A 64 16.87 6.54 -11.32
C VAL A 64 16.19 6.83 -9.98
N ASP A 65 14.98 6.33 -9.78
CA ASP A 65 14.21 6.49 -8.54
C ASP A 65 13.28 5.28 -8.34
N LEU A 66 13.07 4.89 -7.09
CA LEU A 66 12.10 3.86 -6.72
C LEU A 66 11.44 4.26 -5.41
N LYS A 67 10.11 4.40 -5.44
CA LYS A 67 9.31 4.83 -4.29
C LYS A 67 8.10 3.93 -4.15
N LYS A 68 7.88 3.46 -2.93
CA LYS A 68 6.61 2.81 -2.57
C LYS A 68 5.48 3.83 -2.64
N ILE A 69 4.35 3.41 -3.21
CA ILE A 69 3.12 4.20 -3.24
C ILE A 69 2.34 3.80 -1.99
N ASP A 70 2.70 4.43 -0.88
CA ASP A 70 1.99 4.33 0.39
C ASP A 70 1.11 5.57 0.62
N GLU A 71 0.41 5.61 1.76
CA GLU A 71 -0.41 6.75 2.16
C GLU A 71 0.39 8.07 2.16
N ALA A 72 1.62 8.06 2.67
CA ALA A 72 2.45 9.26 2.73
C ALA A 72 2.84 9.77 1.33
N TYR A 73 3.15 8.86 0.40
CA TYR A 73 3.43 9.20 -0.99
C TYR A 73 2.21 9.86 -1.66
N LEU A 74 1.03 9.28 -1.50
CA LEU A 74 -0.21 9.79 -2.09
C LEU A 74 -0.64 11.12 -1.45
N GLU A 75 -0.57 11.24 -0.11
CA GLU A 75 -0.86 12.50 0.59
C GLU A 75 0.17 13.61 0.28
N GLY A 76 1.35 13.24 -0.21
CA GLY A 76 2.35 14.17 -0.76
C GLY A 76 1.93 14.80 -2.10
N GLN A 77 0.97 14.21 -2.83
CA GLN A 77 0.50 14.74 -4.11
C GLN A 77 -0.49 15.87 -3.89
N GLN A 78 -0.21 17.04 -4.48
CA GLN A 78 -0.99 18.26 -4.23
C GLN A 78 -2.47 18.11 -4.62
N ILE A 79 -2.77 17.39 -5.71
CA ILE A 79 -4.15 17.14 -6.17
C ILE A 79 -4.91 16.25 -5.19
N ILE A 80 -4.26 15.22 -4.64
CA ILE A 80 -4.85 14.32 -3.64
C ILE A 80 -5.13 15.12 -2.36
N LYS A 81 -4.11 15.85 -1.88
CA LYS A 81 -4.21 16.68 -0.68
C LYS A 81 -5.32 17.73 -0.76
N SER A 82 -5.43 18.45 -1.89
CA SER A 82 -6.47 19.46 -2.08
C SER A 82 -7.86 18.83 -2.14
N SER A 83 -8.00 17.67 -2.80
CA SER A 83 -9.27 16.95 -2.89
C SER A 83 -9.72 16.47 -1.51
N LEU A 84 -8.84 15.83 -0.73
CA LEU A 84 -9.14 15.40 0.64
C LEU A 84 -9.55 16.58 1.53
N LYS A 85 -8.92 17.75 1.36
CA LYS A 85 -9.29 18.97 2.08
C LYS A 85 -10.71 19.45 1.74
N ILE A 86 -11.11 19.40 0.48
CA ILE A 86 -12.49 19.73 0.06
C ILE A 86 -13.50 18.75 0.67
N LEU A 87 -13.17 17.46 0.73
CA LEU A 87 -14.03 16.46 1.38
C LEU A 87 -14.18 16.76 2.88
N GLN A 88 -13.10 17.11 3.58
CA GLN A 88 -13.15 17.53 4.99
C GLN A 88 -14.03 18.77 5.19
N ASP A 89 -13.85 19.79 4.35
CA ASP A 89 -14.63 21.03 4.42
C ASP A 89 -16.12 20.76 4.16
N THR A 90 -16.43 19.92 3.16
CA THR A 90 -17.80 19.48 2.86
C THR A 90 -18.39 18.67 4.01
N THR A 91 -17.61 17.80 4.64
CA THR A 91 -18.04 17.03 5.82
C THR A 91 -18.44 17.95 6.96
N ARG A 92 -17.65 18.99 7.24
CA ARG A 92 -17.99 19.98 8.27
C ARG A 92 -19.32 20.68 7.96
N THR A 93 -19.54 21.08 6.71
CA THR A 93 -20.82 21.66 6.28
C THR A 93 -21.97 20.66 6.46
N LYS A 94 -21.82 19.42 6.00
CA LYS A 94 -22.89 18.40 6.16
C LYS A 94 -23.21 18.14 7.63
N LEU A 95 -22.20 18.07 8.50
CA LEU A 95 -22.38 17.88 9.94
C LEU A 95 -23.08 19.06 10.62
N SER A 96 -22.78 20.29 10.22
CA SER A 96 -23.47 21.47 10.77
C SER A 96 -24.96 21.46 10.44
N TYR A 97 -25.32 21.09 9.21
CA TYR A 97 -26.72 20.91 8.82
C TYR A 97 -27.35 19.69 9.51
N LEU A 98 -26.64 18.55 9.63
CA LEU A 98 -27.17 17.38 10.32
C LEU A 98 -27.48 17.65 11.80
N ALA A 99 -26.69 18.49 12.46
CA ALA A 99 -26.97 18.95 13.82
C ALA A 99 -28.30 19.74 13.93
N LEU A 100 -28.69 20.45 12.87
CA LEU A 100 -29.96 21.18 12.81
C LEU A 100 -31.17 20.26 12.56
N SER A 101 -30.96 19.06 12.01
CA SER A 101 -32.04 18.14 11.68
C SER A 101 -32.50 17.22 12.83
N ASN A 102 -31.88 17.34 14.02
CA ASN A 102 -32.13 16.47 15.19
C ASN A 102 -31.96 14.96 14.89
N SER A 103 -31.05 14.62 13.98
CA SER A 103 -30.73 13.23 13.66
C SER A 103 -30.03 12.50 14.82
N GLN A 104 -30.35 11.21 15.01
CA GLN A 104 -29.69 10.32 15.98
C GLN A 104 -28.52 9.51 15.38
N MET A 105 -28.02 9.90 14.19
CA MET A 105 -26.90 9.22 13.55
C MET A 105 -25.62 9.32 14.40
N ASP A 106 -24.88 8.22 14.53
CA ASP A 106 -23.53 8.27 15.10
C ASP A 106 -22.61 9.03 14.13
N MET A 107 -22.12 10.18 14.58
CA MET A 107 -21.29 11.08 13.78
C MET A 107 -19.80 10.93 14.10
N LYS A 108 -19.38 10.05 15.01
CA LYS A 108 -18.01 10.03 15.54
C LYS A 108 -16.95 9.92 14.43
N GLN A 109 -17.17 9.04 13.47
CA GLN A 109 -16.24 8.82 12.36
C GLN A 109 -16.19 10.01 11.40
N LEU A 110 -17.35 10.57 11.03
CA LEU A 110 -17.43 11.76 10.18
C LEU A 110 -16.83 12.99 10.87
N VAL A 111 -17.00 13.15 12.18
CA VAL A 111 -16.35 14.21 12.96
C VAL A 111 -14.84 14.07 12.88
N SER A 112 -14.30 12.86 13.07
CA SER A 112 -12.87 12.59 12.90
C SER A 112 -12.38 12.92 11.49
N TRP A 113 -13.11 12.49 10.46
CA TRP A 113 -12.76 12.77 9.07
C TRP A 113 -12.93 14.22 8.69
N SER A 114 -13.78 14.97 9.39
CA SER A 114 -13.85 16.41 9.22
C SER A 114 -12.57 17.11 9.67
N GLU A 115 -11.76 16.51 10.54
CA GLU A 115 -10.46 17.06 10.96
C GLU A 115 -9.33 16.56 10.07
N LYS A 116 -9.25 15.24 9.88
CA LYS A 116 -8.30 14.57 9.00
C LYS A 116 -8.96 13.35 8.36
N LEU A 117 -9.12 13.40 7.04
CA LEU A 117 -9.54 12.28 6.22
C LEU A 117 -8.29 11.62 5.59
N PRO A 118 -7.89 10.43 6.04
CA PRO A 118 -6.81 9.66 5.40
C PRO A 118 -7.27 9.14 4.03
N ILE A 119 -6.33 9.00 3.09
CA ILE A 119 -6.63 8.54 1.73
C ILE A 119 -7.22 7.14 1.70
N ASP A 120 -6.76 6.25 2.59
CA ASP A 120 -7.20 4.86 2.69
C ASP A 120 -8.65 4.73 3.20
N ALA A 121 -9.22 5.79 3.80
CA ALA A 121 -10.59 5.77 4.31
C ALA A 121 -11.61 6.38 3.34
N VAL A 122 -11.21 6.75 2.12
CA VAL A 122 -12.10 7.44 1.17
C VAL A 122 -13.26 6.54 0.72
N ASP A 123 -13.05 5.24 0.59
CA ASP A 123 -14.09 4.27 0.26
C ASP A 123 -15.20 4.22 1.34
N SER A 124 -14.80 4.25 2.60
CA SER A 124 -15.63 4.24 3.78
C SER A 124 -16.33 5.59 3.94
N TYR A 125 -15.62 6.67 3.62
CA TYR A 125 -16.17 8.02 3.54
C TYR A 125 -17.34 8.12 2.56
N LEU A 126 -17.23 7.54 1.35
CA LEU A 126 -18.32 7.55 0.36
C LEU A 126 -19.61 6.96 0.95
N THR A 127 -19.47 5.86 1.69
CA THR A 127 -20.60 5.17 2.33
C THR A 127 -21.25 6.02 3.42
N GLU A 128 -20.46 6.59 4.33
CA GLU A 128 -21.00 7.43 5.41
C GLU A 128 -21.56 8.76 4.88
N SER A 129 -20.90 9.37 3.91
CA SER A 129 -21.35 10.61 3.27
C SER A 129 -22.71 10.43 2.58
N ALA A 130 -22.91 9.30 1.89
CA ALA A 130 -24.20 8.97 1.27
C ALA A 130 -25.33 8.77 2.31
N LYS A 131 -25.04 8.19 3.47
CA LYS A 131 -26.01 8.07 4.58
C LYS A 131 -26.43 9.44 5.09
N VAL A 132 -25.47 10.35 5.27
CA VAL A 132 -25.75 11.73 5.68
C VAL A 132 -26.60 12.43 4.64
N ASP A 133 -26.26 12.33 3.36
CA ASP A 133 -27.04 12.96 2.30
C ASP A 133 -28.49 12.50 2.27
N ARG A 134 -28.72 11.21 2.49
CA ARG A 134 -30.08 10.66 2.60
C ARG A 134 -30.86 11.30 3.74
N LEU A 135 -30.25 11.48 4.91
CA LEU A 135 -30.91 12.10 6.06
C LEU A 135 -31.18 13.59 5.83
N LEU A 136 -30.22 14.32 5.27
CA LEU A 136 -30.41 15.73 4.94
C LEU A 136 -31.52 15.90 3.90
N ASN A 137 -31.60 15.03 2.88
CA ASN A 137 -32.66 15.07 1.87
C ASN A 137 -34.05 14.74 2.41
N GLN A 138 -34.14 14.03 3.54
CA GLN A 138 -35.42 13.81 4.23
C GLN A 138 -35.88 15.03 5.03
N HIS A 139 -34.94 15.87 5.48
CA HIS A 139 -35.23 17.03 6.29
C HIS A 139 -35.53 18.29 5.46
N TRP A 140 -34.85 18.49 4.33
CA TRP A 140 -35.08 19.62 3.42
C TRP A 140 -35.64 19.17 2.07
N GLU A 141 -36.83 19.65 1.74
CA GLU A 141 -37.41 19.52 0.38
C GLU A 141 -36.56 20.28 -0.66
N ASN A 142 -36.05 21.45 -0.28
CA ASN A 142 -35.06 22.22 -1.04
C ASN A 142 -33.84 22.49 -0.14
N ALA A 143 -32.70 21.90 -0.51
CA ALA A 143 -31.47 22.08 0.25
C ALA A 143 -31.00 23.55 0.22
N PRO A 144 -30.47 24.08 1.35
CA PRO A 144 -29.82 25.39 1.36
C PRO A 144 -28.74 25.52 0.28
N THR A 145 -28.55 26.73 -0.25
CA THR A 145 -27.56 26.99 -1.33
C THR A 145 -26.15 26.55 -0.96
N GLU A 146 -25.74 26.79 0.28
CA GLU A 146 -24.43 26.38 0.79
C GLU A 146 -24.27 24.85 0.81
N LEU A 147 -25.29 24.11 1.28
CA LEU A 147 -25.29 22.65 1.27
C LEU A 147 -25.25 22.10 -0.17
N THR A 148 -25.96 22.75 -1.08
CA THR A 148 -25.96 22.39 -2.51
C THR A 148 -24.57 22.60 -3.12
N LEU A 149 -23.93 23.73 -2.85
CA LEU A 149 -22.57 24.02 -3.32
C LEU A 149 -21.55 23.05 -2.73
N ALA A 150 -21.67 22.72 -1.44
CA ALA A 150 -20.79 21.74 -0.78
C ALA A 150 -20.86 20.37 -1.47
N ARG A 151 -22.07 19.88 -1.79
CA ARG A 151 -22.26 18.62 -2.54
C ARG A 151 -21.64 18.64 -3.94
N GLN A 152 -21.74 19.77 -4.65
CA GLN A 152 -21.10 19.93 -5.96
C GLN A 152 -19.58 19.90 -5.86
N ASN A 153 -19.01 20.58 -4.86
CA ASN A 153 -17.58 20.59 -4.59
C ASN A 153 -17.07 19.20 -4.22
N GLU A 154 -17.81 18.45 -3.40
CA GLU A 154 -17.48 17.06 -3.08
C GLU A 154 -17.47 16.17 -4.32
N ALA A 155 -18.50 16.23 -5.17
CA ALA A 155 -18.53 15.43 -6.41
C ALA A 155 -17.32 15.75 -7.32
N THR A 156 -16.96 17.03 -7.43
CA THR A 156 -15.79 17.47 -8.19
C THR A 156 -14.48 16.96 -7.58
N ALA A 157 -14.35 17.03 -6.25
CA ALA A 157 -13.19 16.54 -5.53
C ALA A 157 -13.04 15.01 -5.63
N LEU A 158 -14.14 14.25 -5.54
CA LEU A 158 -14.13 12.80 -5.70
C LEU A 158 -13.69 12.38 -7.11
N ASN A 159 -14.18 13.07 -8.15
CA ASN A 159 -13.74 12.82 -9.52
C ASN A 159 -12.26 13.14 -9.70
N SER A 160 -11.81 14.31 -9.23
CA SER A 160 -10.40 14.72 -9.30
C SER A 160 -9.48 13.74 -8.57
N LEU A 161 -9.95 13.24 -7.42
CA LEU A 161 -9.22 12.25 -6.63
C LEU A 161 -9.15 10.91 -7.35
N ASN A 162 -10.25 10.42 -7.93
CA ASN A 162 -10.26 9.18 -8.68
C ASN A 162 -9.37 9.24 -9.92
N ASP A 163 -9.39 10.36 -10.64
CA ASP A 163 -8.53 10.57 -11.81
C ASP A 163 -7.04 10.57 -11.42
N ALA A 164 -6.70 11.22 -10.29
CA ALA A 164 -5.33 11.21 -9.76
C ALA A 164 -4.89 9.80 -9.32
N LEU A 165 -5.76 9.05 -8.65
CA LEU A 165 -5.50 7.67 -8.20
C LEU A 165 -5.36 6.70 -9.38
N ALA A 166 -6.11 6.92 -10.47
CA ALA A 166 -6.05 6.07 -11.66
C ALA A 166 -4.67 6.07 -12.32
N LEU A 167 -3.85 7.11 -12.11
CA LEU A 167 -2.45 7.11 -12.54
C LEU A 167 -1.66 5.95 -11.89
N PHE A 168 -2.01 5.60 -10.66
CA PHE A 168 -1.37 4.57 -9.84
C PHE A 168 -2.10 3.21 -9.86
N ASN A 169 -3.03 3.00 -10.81
CA ASN A 169 -3.94 1.84 -10.85
C ASN A 169 -4.84 1.69 -9.60
N LEU A 170 -5.11 2.81 -8.92
CA LEU A 170 -6.00 2.87 -7.76
C LEU A 170 -7.34 3.52 -8.15
N SER A 171 -8.35 3.31 -7.30
CA SER A 171 -9.65 3.98 -7.42
C SER A 171 -10.20 4.32 -6.04
N ILE A 172 -10.97 5.40 -5.93
CA ILE A 172 -11.66 5.79 -4.69
C ILE A 172 -12.61 4.72 -4.13
N TYR A 173 -12.96 3.71 -4.93
CA TYR A 173 -13.80 2.58 -4.53
C TYR A 173 -13.01 1.38 -3.99
N SER A 174 -11.70 1.38 -4.14
CA SER A 174 -10.82 0.27 -3.76
C SER A 174 -9.41 0.80 -3.53
N ILE A 175 -9.21 1.45 -2.39
CA ILE A 175 -7.89 1.83 -1.88
C ILE A 175 -7.54 0.83 -0.79
N ASN A 176 -6.41 0.13 -0.95
CA ASN A 176 -5.86 -0.73 0.09
C ASN A 176 -4.34 -0.62 0.04
N LEU A 177 -3.79 0.28 0.84
CA LEU A 177 -2.35 0.59 0.83
C LEU A 177 -1.57 -0.12 1.96
N GLY A 178 -2.28 -0.68 2.95
CA GLY A 178 -1.68 -1.20 4.18
C GLY A 178 -1.67 -2.72 4.32
N GLU A 179 -2.75 -3.40 3.94
CA GLU A 179 -2.97 -4.83 4.23
C GLU A 179 -3.23 -5.66 2.96
N GLY A 180 -2.84 -5.13 1.80
CA GLY A 180 -3.00 -5.79 0.51
C GLY A 180 -2.10 -7.02 0.34
N SER A 181 -2.51 -7.93 -0.54
CA SER A 181 -1.66 -9.03 -1.04
C SER A 181 -0.53 -8.51 -1.95
N SER A 182 -0.55 -7.23 -2.31
CA SER A 182 0.44 -6.59 -3.18
C SER A 182 0.88 -5.23 -2.63
N SER A 183 1.99 -4.74 -3.15
CA SER A 183 2.53 -3.40 -2.90
C SER A 183 2.71 -2.66 -4.23
N LEU A 184 2.32 -1.38 -4.25
CA LEU A 184 2.46 -0.51 -5.41
C LEU A 184 3.77 0.29 -5.34
N TYR A 185 4.44 0.45 -6.47
CA TYR A 185 5.68 1.20 -6.61
C TYR A 185 5.66 2.13 -7.81
N TYR A 186 6.16 3.34 -7.60
CA TYR A 186 6.57 4.25 -8.65
C TYR A 186 8.06 4.04 -8.92
N HIS A 187 8.43 3.83 -10.17
CA HIS A 187 9.80 3.59 -10.55
C HIS A 187 10.19 4.41 -11.78
N GLN A 188 11.24 5.21 -11.65
CA GLN A 188 11.95 5.84 -12.76
C GLN A 188 13.22 5.06 -13.05
N PHE A 189 13.46 4.79 -14.32
CA PHE A 189 14.59 4.01 -14.78
C PHE A 189 15.03 4.42 -16.17
N GLU A 190 16.26 4.10 -16.50
CA GLU A 190 16.84 4.28 -17.83
C GLU A 190 17.05 2.89 -18.46
N VAL A 191 16.64 2.73 -19.71
CA VAL A 191 16.93 1.57 -20.56
C VAL A 191 17.30 2.09 -21.94
N ASP A 192 18.40 1.60 -22.50
CA ASP A 192 18.93 2.01 -23.80
C ASP A 192 19.18 3.52 -23.93
N GLY A 193 19.54 4.17 -22.82
CA GLY A 193 19.75 5.63 -22.78
C GLY A 193 18.47 6.45 -22.80
N MET A 194 17.30 5.83 -22.68
CA MET A 194 16.01 6.49 -22.58
C MET A 194 15.46 6.37 -21.15
N GLU A 195 15.13 7.50 -20.55
CA GLU A 195 14.41 7.54 -19.27
C GLU A 195 12.95 7.15 -19.47
N LYS A 196 12.46 6.29 -18.57
CA LYS A 196 11.10 5.80 -18.49
C LYS A 196 10.61 5.94 -17.05
N ALA A 197 9.31 6.09 -16.88
CA ALA A 197 8.64 6.00 -15.60
C ALA A 197 7.53 4.95 -15.69
N ALA A 198 7.29 4.21 -14.62
CA ALA A 198 6.20 3.25 -14.59
C ALA A 198 5.69 3.01 -13.16
N ILE A 199 4.46 2.50 -13.10
CA ILE A 199 3.85 1.96 -11.89
C ILE A 199 3.93 0.45 -11.94
N PHE A 200 4.36 -0.13 -10.83
CA PHE A 200 4.48 -1.57 -10.63
C PHE A 200 3.60 -2.00 -9.47
N GLU A 201 2.92 -3.12 -9.62
CA GLU A 201 2.28 -3.85 -8.54
C GLU A 201 3.03 -5.15 -8.32
N VAL A 202 3.51 -5.36 -7.10
CA VAL A 202 4.34 -6.51 -6.73
C VAL A 202 3.60 -7.34 -5.70
N ASP A 203 3.47 -8.64 -5.93
CA ASP A 203 2.90 -9.57 -4.97
C ASP A 203 3.80 -9.66 -3.72
N ASN A 204 3.19 -9.52 -2.54
CA ASN A 204 3.92 -9.48 -1.27
C ASN A 204 4.47 -10.85 -0.85
N GLU A 205 3.90 -11.96 -1.34
CA GLU A 205 4.31 -13.32 -1.02
C GLU A 205 5.17 -13.95 -2.11
N ALA A 206 4.72 -13.88 -3.37
CA ALA A 206 5.41 -14.45 -4.52
C ALA A 206 6.64 -13.62 -4.93
N LEU A 207 6.68 -12.32 -4.57
CA LEU A 207 7.73 -11.38 -4.95
C LEU A 207 7.88 -11.25 -6.47
N ASP A 208 6.76 -11.26 -7.17
CA ASP A 208 6.70 -11.11 -8.62
C ASP A 208 5.88 -9.87 -9.00
N VAL A 209 6.22 -9.24 -10.13
CA VAL A 209 5.43 -8.15 -10.70
C VAL A 209 4.15 -8.73 -11.30
N ILE A 210 3.00 -8.35 -10.73
CA ILE A 210 1.67 -8.83 -11.17
C ILE A 210 0.94 -7.82 -12.05
N ALA A 211 1.28 -6.53 -11.95
CA ALA A 211 0.79 -5.51 -12.86
C ALA A 211 1.86 -4.44 -13.14
N TYR A 212 1.82 -3.89 -14.35
CA TYR A 212 2.77 -2.90 -14.85
C TYR A 212 2.05 -1.88 -15.73
N LYS A 213 2.40 -0.61 -15.57
CA LYS A 213 1.89 0.50 -16.38
C LYS A 213 3.00 1.53 -16.63
N GLU A 214 3.44 1.64 -17.89
CA GLU A 214 4.35 2.71 -18.32
C GLU A 214 3.65 4.08 -18.26
N LEU A 215 4.38 5.09 -17.80
CA LEU A 215 3.96 6.48 -17.67
C LEU A 215 4.71 7.34 -18.69
N GLY A 216 4.19 7.39 -19.92
CA GLY A 216 4.73 8.22 -21.00
C GLY A 216 5.73 7.48 -21.87
#